data_AF-A0A5C6RNQ1-F1
#
_entry.id   AF-A0A5C6RNQ1-F1
#
_cell.length_a   1.000
_cell.length_b   1.000
_cell.length_c   1.000
_cell.angle_alpha   90.00
_cell.angle_beta   90.00
_cell.angle_gamma   90.00
#
_symmetry.space_group_name_H-M   'P 1'
#
loop_
_entity.id
_entity.type
_entity.pdbx_description
1 polymer ?
#
loop_
_entity_poly.entity_id
_entity_poly.type
_entity_poly.pdbx_seq_one_letter_code
_entity_poly.pdbx_strand_id
1 'polypeptide(L)'
;MSKIFTFLIVILSFQIAYSDCTSNGTGGGQWDDASSWSCSPESAPPTNPSCPTTITILATDSIYIDSQTDLVSCGPITIVVYGQVQFKNGVKLKLADGSSFELKPDATIYPGSGGGSSNYLEIGGNEVWTAADGAKEGPLTYTSGGVLPIRLVSFEANTNDDKVDLKWITAAEVNNDFFTIEKSKDAKSWEVLNAVSGAGNSNVFIEYFDSDYSPFKGVSYYRLKQTDFDGNYSYSDIVPVKYVKNYKDGSISLFPNPVRRGEEVKISFDDIFEEKILVVLRDAKGQEFFSKVILNIEDGVLTAIPIDYSLNSGVYLVTASSENQMYSQKLLVK
;
A
#
# COMPACT_ATOMS: atom_id res chain seq x y z
N MET A 1 -53.55 47.51 -37.48
CA MET A 1 -52.39 46.70 -37.94
C MET A 1 -51.75 46.07 -36.72
N SER A 2 -51.55 44.75 -36.80
CA SER A 2 -51.32 43.82 -35.69
C SER A 2 -49.93 43.98 -35.04
N LYS A 3 -49.87 43.89 -33.70
CA LYS A 3 -48.62 43.79 -32.93
C LYS A 3 -48.22 42.32 -32.85
N ILE A 4 -47.08 41.96 -33.45
CA ILE A 4 -46.50 40.61 -33.38
C ILE A 4 -45.59 40.57 -32.14
N PHE A 5 -46.00 39.79 -31.13
CA PHE A 5 -45.14 39.37 -30.02
C PHE A 5 -44.34 38.15 -30.47
N THR A 6 -43.03 38.30 -30.57
CA THR A 6 -42.11 37.17 -30.82
C THR A 6 -41.76 36.55 -29.47
N PHE A 7 -42.28 35.35 -29.19
CA PHE A 7 -41.90 34.56 -28.03
C PHE A 7 -40.52 33.94 -28.28
N LEU A 8 -39.52 34.37 -27.53
CA LEU A 8 -38.20 33.74 -27.49
C LEU A 8 -38.30 32.51 -26.58
N ILE A 9 -38.43 31.32 -27.17
CA ILE A 9 -38.35 30.05 -26.43
C ILE A 9 -36.86 29.78 -26.16
N VAL A 10 -36.42 30.05 -24.93
CA VAL A 10 -35.13 29.59 -24.44
C VAL A 10 -35.30 28.12 -24.04
N ILE A 11 -34.88 27.21 -24.91
CA ILE A 11 -34.73 25.80 -24.56
C ILE A 11 -33.48 25.72 -23.68
N LEU A 12 -33.68 25.75 -22.37
CA LEU A 12 -32.65 25.44 -21.39
C LEU A 12 -32.44 23.92 -21.42
N SER A 13 -31.53 23.44 -22.25
CA SER A 13 -31.08 22.05 -22.17
C SER A 13 -30.33 21.87 -20.86
N PHE A 14 -30.98 21.30 -19.86
CA PHE A 14 -30.30 20.71 -18.72
C PHE A 14 -29.49 19.53 -19.27
N GLN A 15 -28.18 19.74 -19.48
CA GLN A 15 -27.27 18.61 -19.64
C GLN A 15 -27.17 17.94 -18.28
N ILE A 16 -27.72 16.73 -18.20
CA ILE A 16 -27.47 15.82 -17.08
C ILE A 16 -25.95 15.58 -17.08
N ALA A 17 -25.28 15.87 -15.98
CA ALA A 17 -23.87 15.54 -15.81
C ALA A 17 -23.74 14.01 -15.80
N TYR A 18 -23.18 13.44 -16.86
CA TYR A 18 -22.97 12.00 -16.98
C TYR A 18 -21.78 11.55 -16.13
N SER A 19 -21.88 10.32 -15.66
CA SER A 19 -20.95 9.69 -14.71
C SER A 19 -19.84 8.98 -15.45
N ASP A 20 -18.82 8.59 -14.68
CA ASP A 20 -17.68 7.81 -15.11
C ASP A 20 -18.06 6.63 -16.05
N CYS A 21 -17.27 6.47 -17.10
CA CYS A 21 -17.39 5.40 -18.08
C CYS A 21 -16.29 4.37 -17.87
N THR A 22 -16.64 3.08 -17.94
CA THR A 22 -15.67 1.97 -17.87
C THR A 22 -15.84 1.05 -19.07
N SER A 23 -14.74 0.51 -19.61
CA SER A 23 -14.83 -0.50 -20.68
C SER A 23 -15.46 -1.80 -20.15
N ASN A 24 -16.14 -2.55 -21.01
CA ASN A 24 -17.02 -3.65 -20.58
C ASN A 24 -16.34 -4.97 -20.18
N GLY A 25 -15.01 -5.08 -20.25
CA GLY A 25 -14.27 -6.26 -19.80
C GLY A 25 -14.38 -7.47 -20.75
N THR A 26 -14.79 -7.26 -22.00
CA THR A 26 -15.07 -8.31 -22.98
C THR A 26 -13.88 -8.64 -23.90
N GLY A 27 -12.70 -8.08 -23.63
CA GLY A 27 -11.48 -8.32 -24.41
C GLY A 27 -11.13 -7.21 -25.40
N GLY A 28 -11.99 -6.18 -25.55
CA GLY A 28 -11.74 -5.02 -26.39
C GLY A 28 -12.99 -4.45 -27.05
N GLY A 29 -12.83 -3.34 -27.77
CA GLY A 29 -13.94 -2.61 -28.38
C GLY A 29 -13.50 -1.37 -29.17
N GLN A 30 -14.46 -0.72 -29.82
CA GLN A 30 -14.25 0.55 -30.50
C GLN A 30 -14.68 1.71 -29.61
N TRP A 31 -13.93 2.81 -29.62
CA TRP A 31 -14.24 3.98 -28.81
C TRP A 31 -15.63 4.50 -29.10
N ASP A 32 -16.01 4.58 -30.39
CA ASP A 32 -17.32 5.09 -30.79
C ASP A 32 -18.44 4.05 -30.75
N ASP A 33 -18.12 2.79 -30.44
CA ASP A 33 -19.12 1.76 -30.21
C ASP A 33 -19.58 1.81 -28.75
N ALA A 34 -20.81 2.25 -28.55
CA ALA A 34 -21.44 2.31 -27.25
C ALA A 34 -21.50 0.95 -26.51
N SER A 35 -21.46 -0.17 -27.24
CA SER A 35 -21.41 -1.50 -26.63
C SER A 35 -20.05 -1.85 -26.01
N SER A 36 -19.02 -1.03 -26.24
CA SER A 36 -17.70 -1.15 -25.58
C SER A 36 -17.70 -0.59 -24.16
N TRP A 37 -18.71 0.18 -23.77
CA TRP A 37 -18.72 0.99 -22.55
C TRP A 37 -19.90 0.70 -21.64
N SER A 38 -19.66 0.89 -20.35
CA SER A 38 -20.66 0.99 -19.28
C SER A 38 -20.46 2.33 -18.60
N CYS A 39 -21.40 3.24 -18.81
CA CYS A 39 -21.37 4.60 -18.27
C CYS A 39 -22.51 4.79 -17.28
N SER A 40 -22.21 5.34 -16.10
CA SER A 40 -23.26 5.62 -15.11
C SER A 40 -24.05 6.90 -15.46
N PRO A 41 -25.31 7.04 -15.03
CA PRO A 41 -26.11 5.98 -14.41
C PRO A 41 -26.53 4.92 -15.44
N GLU A 42 -26.43 3.66 -15.03
CA GLU A 42 -26.65 2.42 -15.81
C GLU A 42 -28.04 2.31 -16.47
N SER A 43 -28.95 3.25 -16.18
CA SER A 43 -30.27 3.38 -16.79
C SER A 43 -30.30 4.12 -18.13
N ALA A 44 -29.18 4.72 -18.56
CA ALA A 44 -29.08 5.31 -19.89
C ALA A 44 -28.84 4.21 -20.95
N PRO A 45 -29.40 4.34 -22.18
CA PRO A 45 -29.00 3.46 -23.27
C PRO A 45 -27.47 3.48 -23.44
N PRO A 46 -26.85 2.41 -23.98
CA PRO A 46 -25.42 2.39 -24.24
C PRO A 46 -25.03 3.68 -24.97
N THR A 47 -24.08 4.43 -24.39
CA THR A 47 -23.58 5.67 -24.97
C THR A 47 -22.06 5.63 -24.96
N ASN A 48 -21.46 6.14 -26.04
CA ASN A 48 -20.03 6.47 -26.07
C ASN A 48 -19.75 7.49 -24.95
N PRO A 49 -18.56 7.48 -24.30
CA PRO A 49 -18.11 8.53 -23.39
C PRO A 49 -18.25 9.96 -23.97
N SER A 50 -19.44 10.52 -23.81
CA SER A 50 -19.86 11.82 -24.31
C SER A 50 -19.81 12.84 -23.17
N CYS A 51 -18.60 13.24 -22.79
CA CYS A 51 -18.26 14.10 -21.65
C CYS A 51 -18.38 13.50 -20.23
N PRO A 52 -17.77 12.33 -19.94
CA PRO A 52 -17.63 11.85 -18.56
C PRO A 52 -16.50 12.58 -17.82
N THR A 53 -16.53 12.56 -16.48
CA THR A 53 -15.41 13.01 -15.63
C THR A 53 -14.23 12.04 -15.66
N THR A 54 -14.52 10.74 -15.68
CA THR A 54 -13.51 9.68 -15.71
C THR A 54 -13.84 8.65 -16.78
N ILE A 55 -12.81 8.18 -17.50
CA ILE A 55 -12.89 7.04 -18.41
C ILE A 55 -11.90 6.00 -17.93
N THR A 56 -12.34 4.78 -17.66
CA THR A 56 -11.50 3.67 -17.23
C THR A 56 -11.47 2.58 -18.29
N ILE A 57 -10.29 2.17 -18.75
CA ILE A 57 -10.11 1.03 -19.65
C ILE A 57 -9.52 -0.12 -18.84
N LEU A 58 -10.26 -1.22 -18.73
CA LEU A 58 -9.89 -2.39 -17.91
C LEU A 58 -8.68 -3.13 -18.49
N ALA A 59 -7.94 -3.82 -17.63
CA ALA A 59 -6.72 -4.56 -17.98
C ALA A 59 -6.93 -5.63 -19.06
N THR A 60 -8.14 -6.18 -19.16
CA THR A 60 -8.49 -7.21 -20.15
C THR A 60 -8.76 -6.65 -21.54
N ASP A 61 -8.92 -5.34 -21.69
CA ASP A 61 -9.51 -4.76 -22.89
C ASP A 61 -8.49 -4.01 -23.75
N SER A 62 -8.66 -4.12 -25.06
CA SER A 62 -8.01 -3.28 -26.07
C SER A 62 -9.05 -2.37 -26.73
N ILE A 63 -9.00 -1.07 -26.44
CA ILE A 63 -9.91 -0.07 -27.01
C ILE A 63 -9.27 0.64 -28.21
N TYR A 64 -9.97 0.62 -29.34
CA TYR A 64 -9.54 1.29 -30.56
C TYR A 64 -10.13 2.69 -30.64
N ILE A 65 -9.27 3.73 -30.66
CA ILE A 65 -9.69 5.10 -31.02
C ILE A 65 -9.82 5.14 -32.54
N ASP A 66 -11.05 5.05 -33.04
CA ASP A 66 -11.31 4.74 -34.44
C ASP A 66 -12.00 5.81 -35.27
N SER A 67 -12.44 6.89 -34.64
CA SER A 67 -12.77 8.14 -35.31
C SER A 67 -12.27 9.35 -34.52
N GLN A 68 -12.35 10.53 -35.13
CA GLN A 68 -11.91 11.77 -34.48
C GLN A 68 -12.73 12.02 -33.21
N THR A 69 -12.07 12.03 -32.06
CA THR A 69 -12.72 12.27 -30.77
C THR A 69 -12.25 13.61 -30.23
N ASP A 70 -13.19 14.56 -30.09
CA ASP A 70 -12.93 15.88 -29.52
C ASP A 70 -13.81 16.09 -28.28
N LEU A 71 -13.17 16.06 -27.11
CA LEU A 71 -13.82 16.23 -25.80
C LEU A 71 -13.42 17.57 -25.15
N VAL A 72 -12.87 18.53 -25.90
CA VAL A 72 -12.39 19.80 -25.34
C VAL A 72 -13.51 20.60 -24.68
N SER A 73 -14.73 20.55 -25.22
CA SER A 73 -15.89 21.25 -24.63
C SER A 73 -16.43 20.63 -23.35
N CYS A 74 -15.97 19.43 -22.99
CA CYS A 74 -16.44 18.69 -21.81
C CYS A 74 -15.82 19.19 -20.50
N GLY A 75 -14.76 20.01 -20.56
CA GLY A 75 -13.94 20.33 -19.39
C GLY A 75 -12.91 19.22 -19.08
N PRO A 76 -12.22 19.30 -17.92
CA PRO A 76 -11.19 18.33 -17.55
C PRO A 76 -11.73 16.90 -17.43
N ILE A 77 -11.05 15.96 -18.11
CA ILE A 77 -11.35 14.53 -18.07
C ILE A 77 -10.13 13.75 -17.58
N THR A 78 -10.35 12.74 -16.75
CA THR A 78 -9.30 11.76 -16.38
C THR A 78 -9.51 10.48 -17.16
N ILE A 79 -8.54 10.08 -18.00
CA ILE A 79 -8.55 8.79 -18.67
C ILE A 79 -7.54 7.88 -17.97
N VAL A 80 -8.01 6.77 -17.40
CA VAL A 80 -7.20 5.76 -16.72
C VAL A 80 -7.18 4.48 -17.55
N VAL A 81 -6.00 4.06 -17.98
CA VAL A 81 -5.83 2.87 -18.82
C VAL A 81 -5.10 1.80 -18.04
N TYR A 82 -5.74 0.65 -17.84
CA TYR A 82 -5.11 -0.58 -17.33
C TYR A 82 -4.82 -1.58 -18.46
N GLY A 83 -5.57 -1.53 -19.57
CA GLY A 83 -5.40 -2.39 -20.74
C GLY A 83 -4.65 -1.70 -21.87
N GLN A 84 -5.17 -1.81 -23.10
CA GLN A 84 -4.53 -1.23 -24.28
C GLN A 84 -5.42 -0.17 -24.92
N VAL A 85 -4.79 0.91 -25.40
CA VAL A 85 -5.42 1.90 -26.28
C VAL A 85 -4.70 1.87 -27.61
N GLN A 86 -5.45 1.73 -28.70
CA GLN A 86 -4.89 1.67 -30.04
C GLN A 86 -5.52 2.72 -30.95
N PHE A 87 -4.71 3.64 -31.47
CA PHE A 87 -5.20 4.60 -32.46
C PHE A 87 -5.34 3.92 -33.82
N LYS A 88 -6.45 4.13 -34.54
CA LYS A 88 -6.49 3.86 -35.99
C LYS A 88 -5.78 4.99 -36.74
N ASN A 89 -5.37 4.74 -37.98
CA ASN A 89 -4.62 5.72 -38.77
C ASN A 89 -5.45 6.97 -39.12
N GLY A 90 -4.82 8.14 -38.99
CA GLY A 90 -5.41 9.47 -39.16
C GLY A 90 -6.21 10.00 -37.97
N VAL A 91 -6.31 9.28 -36.84
CA VAL A 91 -7.26 9.56 -35.75
C VAL A 91 -6.62 10.38 -34.62
N LYS A 92 -7.40 11.30 -34.04
CA LYS A 92 -6.97 12.18 -32.95
C LYS A 92 -7.92 12.06 -31.77
N LEU A 93 -7.36 12.13 -30.56
CA LEU A 93 -8.09 12.28 -29.30
C LEU A 93 -7.71 13.61 -28.68
N LYS A 94 -8.68 14.50 -28.48
CA LYS A 94 -8.46 15.83 -27.92
C LYS A 94 -9.19 16.00 -26.61
N LEU A 95 -8.48 16.48 -25.59
CA LEU A 95 -8.97 16.70 -24.24
C LEU A 95 -8.76 18.16 -23.83
N ALA A 96 -9.64 18.68 -22.98
CA ALA A 96 -9.53 20.03 -22.44
C ALA A 96 -8.26 20.20 -21.59
N ASP A 97 -7.84 21.45 -21.37
CA ASP A 97 -6.78 21.74 -20.39
C ASP A 97 -7.19 21.27 -18.98
N GLY A 98 -6.22 20.82 -18.19
CA GLY A 98 -6.45 20.16 -16.90
C GLY A 98 -6.85 18.68 -16.96
N SER A 99 -6.98 18.09 -18.15
CA SER A 99 -7.19 16.64 -18.31
C SER A 99 -5.92 15.83 -18.07
N SER A 100 -6.06 14.55 -17.73
CA SER A 100 -4.95 13.60 -17.65
C SER A 100 -5.24 12.33 -18.45
N PHE A 101 -4.19 11.76 -19.05
CA PHE A 101 -4.21 10.43 -19.65
C PHE A 101 -3.17 9.57 -18.96
N GLU A 102 -3.63 8.62 -18.16
CA GLU A 102 -2.82 7.80 -17.25
C GLU A 102 -2.74 6.38 -17.78
N LEU A 103 -1.58 6.01 -18.32
CA LEU A 103 -1.23 4.62 -18.50
C LEU A 103 -0.86 4.07 -17.11
N LYS A 104 -1.57 3.06 -16.63
CA LYS A 104 -1.22 2.29 -15.43
C LYS A 104 -0.18 1.21 -15.81
N PRO A 105 0.35 0.44 -14.83
CA PRO A 105 1.25 -0.65 -15.15
C PRO A 105 0.70 -1.61 -16.21
N ASP A 106 1.58 -2.10 -17.09
CA ASP A 106 1.28 -2.97 -18.24
C ASP A 106 0.32 -2.38 -19.29
N ALA A 107 -0.19 -1.17 -19.06
CA ALA A 107 -1.05 -0.49 -20.01
C ALA A 107 -0.23 0.06 -21.17
N THR A 108 -0.74 -0.03 -22.39
CA THR A 108 0.00 0.42 -23.58
C THR A 108 -0.86 1.34 -24.45
N ILE A 109 -0.27 2.44 -24.92
CA ILE A 109 -0.81 3.23 -26.03
C ILE A 109 -0.06 2.85 -27.32
N TYR A 110 -0.81 2.43 -28.33
CA TYR A 110 -0.29 2.05 -29.64
C TYR A 110 -0.65 3.08 -30.72
N PRO A 111 0.31 3.44 -31.59
CA PRO A 111 0.02 4.26 -32.75
C PRO A 111 -0.78 3.50 -33.80
N GLY A 112 -1.55 4.26 -34.59
CA GLY A 112 -2.10 3.75 -35.85
C GLY A 112 -1.02 3.55 -36.90
N SER A 113 -1.35 2.78 -37.95
CA SER A 113 -0.47 2.54 -39.09
C SER A 113 -0.33 3.80 -39.96
N GLY A 114 0.53 4.73 -39.54
CA GLY A 114 0.89 5.94 -40.27
C GLY A 114 2.03 6.65 -39.54
N GLY A 115 3.06 7.09 -40.28
CA GLY A 115 4.17 7.84 -39.69
C GLY A 115 3.84 9.33 -39.49
N GLY A 116 4.48 9.98 -38.52
CA GLY A 116 4.37 11.42 -38.25
C GLY A 116 3.21 11.80 -37.31
N SER A 117 2.75 13.06 -37.36
CA SER A 117 1.62 13.57 -36.54
C SER A 117 0.24 13.17 -37.08
N SER A 118 0.14 12.04 -37.79
CA SER A 118 -1.14 11.59 -38.37
C SER A 118 -2.12 11.09 -37.30
N ASN A 119 -1.61 10.62 -36.16
CA ASN A 119 -2.38 10.30 -34.96
C ASN A 119 -1.73 10.96 -33.75
N TYR A 120 -2.53 11.59 -32.89
CA TYR A 120 -2.02 12.20 -31.67
C TYR A 120 -3.06 12.24 -30.54
N LEU A 121 -2.54 12.30 -29.33
CA LEU A 121 -3.24 12.74 -28.13
C LEU A 121 -2.93 14.22 -27.90
N GLU A 122 -3.96 15.05 -27.79
CA GLU A 122 -3.84 16.49 -27.51
C GLU A 122 -4.54 16.80 -26.18
N ILE A 123 -3.84 17.50 -25.30
CA ILE A 123 -4.37 17.93 -24.00
C ILE A 123 -4.10 19.43 -23.84
N GLY A 124 -5.16 20.21 -23.63
CA GLY A 124 -5.03 21.67 -23.47
C GLY A 124 -4.43 22.37 -24.69
N GLY A 125 -4.63 21.82 -25.89
CA GLY A 125 -4.09 22.35 -27.14
C GLY A 125 -2.63 21.98 -27.43
N ASN A 126 -2.00 21.16 -26.58
CA ASN A 126 -0.64 20.66 -26.80
C ASN A 126 -0.69 19.19 -27.28
N GLU A 127 0.06 18.86 -28.33
CA GLU A 127 0.29 17.46 -28.74
C GLU A 127 1.23 16.80 -27.73
N VAL A 128 0.69 15.95 -26.86
CA VAL A 128 1.42 15.35 -25.72
C VAL A 128 1.98 13.96 -26.05
N TRP A 129 1.43 13.33 -27.10
CA TRP A 129 1.94 12.09 -27.68
C TRP A 129 1.52 12.00 -29.14
N THR A 130 2.39 11.50 -30.00
CA THR A 130 2.16 11.32 -31.43
C THR A 130 2.53 9.91 -31.88
N ALA A 131 2.07 9.52 -33.08
CA ALA A 131 2.49 8.24 -33.66
C ALA A 131 4.01 8.14 -33.90
N ALA A 132 4.72 9.26 -34.03
CA ALA A 132 6.18 9.27 -34.16
C ALA A 132 6.90 8.81 -32.88
N ASP A 133 6.25 8.96 -31.71
CA ASP A 133 6.81 8.52 -30.43
C ASP A 133 6.77 6.99 -30.26
N GLY A 134 6.07 6.30 -31.17
CA GLY A 134 5.87 4.86 -31.13
C GLY A 134 4.92 4.42 -30.01
N ALA A 135 4.83 3.10 -29.82
CA ALA A 135 4.10 2.55 -28.69
C ALA A 135 4.76 3.00 -27.37
N LYS A 136 3.96 3.40 -26.40
CA LYS A 136 4.43 3.72 -25.05
C LYS A 136 3.73 2.82 -24.05
N GLU A 137 4.53 2.22 -23.19
CA GLU A 137 4.07 1.41 -22.08
C GLU A 137 4.03 2.27 -20.82
N GLY A 138 3.02 2.03 -20.00
CA GLY A 138 2.88 2.67 -18.72
C GLY A 138 3.90 2.21 -17.69
N PRO A 139 3.97 2.90 -16.55
CA PRO A 139 3.07 3.96 -16.17
C PRO A 139 3.59 5.35 -16.54
N LEU A 140 2.72 6.08 -17.25
CA LEU A 140 3.00 7.42 -17.77
C LEU A 140 1.73 8.24 -17.63
N THR A 141 1.87 9.49 -17.19
CA THR A 141 0.77 10.44 -17.16
C THR A 141 1.04 11.54 -18.17
N TYR A 142 0.19 11.64 -19.19
CA TYR A 142 0.19 12.78 -20.10
C TYR A 142 -0.72 13.87 -19.54
N THR A 143 -0.23 15.10 -19.52
CA THR A 143 -0.96 16.32 -19.15
C THR A 143 -0.66 17.41 -20.17
N SER A 144 -1.36 18.54 -20.15
CA SER A 144 -1.03 19.68 -21.02
C SER A 144 0.41 20.19 -20.83
N GLY A 145 1.04 19.93 -19.69
CA GLY A 145 2.45 20.25 -19.41
C GLY A 145 3.47 19.23 -19.93
N GLY A 146 3.03 18.14 -20.58
CA GLY A 146 3.88 17.06 -21.08
C GLY A 146 3.71 15.74 -20.33
N VAL A 147 4.68 14.83 -20.50
CA VAL A 147 4.68 13.49 -19.89
C VAL A 147 5.35 13.53 -18.52
N LEU A 148 4.64 13.08 -17.50
CA LEU A 148 5.17 12.86 -16.16
C LEU A 148 5.31 11.35 -15.92
N PRO A 149 6.52 10.82 -15.67
CA PRO A 149 6.68 9.42 -15.30
C PRO A 149 6.10 9.17 -13.90
N ILE A 150 5.36 8.07 -13.74
CA ILE A 150 4.99 7.55 -12.42
C ILE A 150 6.20 6.72 -11.94
N ARG A 151 6.96 7.24 -10.97
CA ARG A 151 8.20 6.58 -10.49
C ARG A 151 7.90 5.42 -9.54
N LEU A 152 7.07 5.67 -8.53
CA LEU A 152 6.61 4.68 -7.54
C LEU A 152 5.17 4.28 -7.89
N VAL A 153 4.96 2.99 -8.14
CA VAL A 153 3.67 2.41 -8.54
C VAL A 153 2.83 2.07 -7.31
N SER A 154 3.44 1.37 -6.37
CA SER A 154 2.78 0.94 -5.14
C SER A 154 3.79 0.80 -4.01
N PHE A 155 3.29 0.99 -2.79
CA PHE A 155 3.95 0.59 -1.56
C PHE A 155 2.91 -0.07 -0.66
N GLU A 156 3.18 -1.30 -0.27
CA GLU A 156 2.29 -2.14 0.52
C GLU A 156 3.03 -2.64 1.75
N ALA A 157 2.30 -2.74 2.87
CA ALA A 157 2.81 -3.27 4.12
C ALA A 157 1.73 -4.17 4.72
N ASN A 158 2.04 -5.45 4.94
CA ASN A 158 1.07 -6.45 5.39
C ASN A 158 1.64 -7.27 6.54
N THR A 159 0.84 -7.53 7.58
CA THR A 159 1.25 -8.43 8.66
C THR A 159 1.38 -9.86 8.17
N ASN A 160 2.49 -10.52 8.49
CA ASN A 160 2.74 -11.92 8.25
C ASN A 160 3.32 -12.55 9.52
N ASP A 161 2.48 -13.31 10.25
CA ASP A 161 2.80 -13.87 11.56
C ASP A 161 3.34 -12.83 12.56
N ASP A 162 4.64 -12.91 12.87
CA ASP A 162 5.33 -12.08 13.85
C ASP A 162 6.03 -10.86 13.24
N LYS A 163 5.94 -10.68 11.92
CA LYS A 163 6.58 -9.59 11.16
C LYS A 163 5.60 -8.82 10.26
N VAL A 164 6.08 -7.75 9.65
CA VAL A 164 5.38 -7.02 8.59
C VAL A 164 6.20 -7.10 7.32
N ASP A 165 5.61 -7.68 6.27
CA ASP A 165 6.22 -7.72 4.94
C ASP A 165 5.92 -6.43 4.19
N LEU A 166 6.98 -5.85 3.63
CA LEU A 166 6.98 -4.58 2.92
C LEU A 166 7.32 -4.87 1.47
N LYS A 167 6.51 -4.34 0.55
CA LYS A 167 6.68 -4.54 -0.88
C LYS A 167 6.44 -3.22 -1.59
N TRP A 168 7.31 -2.88 -2.53
CA TRP A 168 7.06 -1.77 -3.44
C TRP A 168 7.50 -2.08 -4.84
N ILE A 169 6.84 -1.38 -5.77
CA ILE A 169 7.10 -1.51 -7.19
C ILE A 169 7.42 -0.12 -7.71
N THR A 170 8.55 0.01 -8.37
CA THR A 170 8.88 1.18 -9.19
C THR A 170 8.68 0.83 -10.63
N ALA A 171 8.23 1.80 -11.40
CA ALA A 171 8.00 1.64 -12.82
C ALA A 171 9.13 2.18 -13.67
N ALA A 172 9.68 3.30 -13.22
CA ALA A 172 10.90 3.86 -13.74
C ALA A 172 11.65 4.53 -12.60
N GLU A 173 12.96 4.40 -12.63
CA GLU A 173 13.87 5.06 -11.72
C GLU A 173 14.74 6.00 -12.56
N VAL A 174 14.85 7.25 -12.13
CA VAL A 174 15.73 8.22 -12.78
C VAL A 174 16.50 8.90 -11.69
N ASN A 175 17.83 8.73 -11.73
CA ASN A 175 18.76 9.25 -10.75
C ASN A 175 18.51 8.75 -9.31
N ASN A 176 17.89 7.57 -9.13
CA ASN A 176 17.54 7.05 -7.81
C ASN A 176 18.72 6.33 -7.15
N ASP A 177 19.18 6.81 -6.00
CA ASP A 177 20.28 6.17 -5.26
C ASP A 177 19.75 5.02 -4.38
N PHE A 178 18.76 5.30 -3.53
CA PHE A 178 18.18 4.31 -2.63
C PHE A 178 16.79 4.69 -2.10
N PHE A 179 16.10 3.67 -1.60
CA PHE A 179 14.88 3.78 -0.80
C PHE A 179 15.21 3.62 0.68
N THR A 180 14.76 4.54 1.52
CA THR A 180 14.71 4.35 2.97
C THR A 180 13.30 3.95 3.37
N ILE A 181 13.19 2.84 4.09
CA ILE A 181 11.94 2.42 4.72
C ILE A 181 11.90 3.05 6.11
N GLU A 182 10.81 3.78 6.38
CA GLU A 182 10.60 4.43 7.66
C GLU A 182 9.33 3.89 8.33
N LYS A 183 9.41 3.70 9.65
CA LYS A 183 8.29 3.28 10.51
C LYS A 183 7.96 4.37 11.52
N SER A 184 6.71 4.44 11.97
CA SER A 184 6.25 5.39 12.98
C SER A 184 5.13 4.81 13.84
N LYS A 185 5.04 5.26 15.11
CA LYS A 185 3.89 5.00 16.00
C LYS A 185 2.76 6.03 15.87
N ASP A 186 3.07 7.22 15.38
CA ASP A 186 2.18 8.39 15.44
C ASP A 186 2.03 9.13 14.09
N ALA A 187 2.66 8.59 13.04
CA ALA A 187 2.76 9.18 11.70
C ALA A 187 3.43 10.57 11.66
N LYS A 188 4.15 10.95 12.72
CA LYS A 188 4.85 12.25 12.86
C LYS A 188 6.33 12.07 13.10
N SER A 189 6.68 11.16 14.00
CA SER A 189 8.04 10.82 14.38
C SER A 189 8.41 9.52 13.70
N TRP A 190 9.42 9.57 12.83
CA TRP A 190 9.79 8.45 11.96
C TRP A 190 11.15 7.88 12.37
N GLU A 191 11.23 6.56 12.46
CA GLU A 191 12.47 5.81 12.62
C GLU A 191 12.82 5.10 11.31
N VAL A 192 14.13 5.05 11.00
CA VAL A 192 14.61 4.31 9.84
C VAL A 192 14.63 2.82 10.19
N LEU A 193 13.91 2.02 9.41
CA LEU A 193 13.95 0.57 9.52
C LEU A 193 15.14 0.01 8.74
N ASN A 194 15.24 0.37 7.46
CA ASN A 194 16.29 -0.11 6.57
C ASN A 194 16.44 0.82 5.34
N ALA A 195 17.54 0.64 4.59
CA ALA A 195 17.74 1.28 3.30
C ALA A 195 18.09 0.23 2.22
N VAL A 196 17.44 0.33 1.07
CA VAL A 196 17.59 -0.58 -0.07
C VAL A 196 18.05 0.20 -1.27
N SER A 197 19.17 -0.20 -1.87
CA SER A 197 19.70 0.44 -3.08
C SER A 197 18.68 0.42 -4.20
N GLY A 198 18.54 1.57 -4.87
CA GLY A 198 17.80 1.70 -6.10
C GLY A 198 18.60 1.15 -7.28
N ALA A 199 17.98 1.14 -8.45
CA ALA A 199 18.59 0.74 -9.71
C ALA A 199 19.37 1.88 -10.40
N GLY A 200 19.40 3.08 -9.82
CA GLY A 200 20.03 4.25 -10.45
C GLY A 200 19.18 4.84 -11.55
N ASN A 201 19.14 4.14 -12.69
CA ASN A 201 18.24 4.45 -13.79
C ASN A 201 17.60 3.16 -14.32
N SER A 202 16.27 3.12 -14.36
CA SER A 202 15.49 2.00 -14.88
C SER A 202 14.27 2.54 -15.63
N ASN A 203 13.92 1.87 -16.73
CA ASN A 203 12.65 2.06 -17.44
C ASN A 203 11.84 0.75 -17.45
N VAL A 204 12.14 -0.17 -16.53
CA VAL A 204 11.42 -1.43 -16.34
C VAL A 204 10.90 -1.50 -14.91
N PHE A 205 9.84 -2.30 -14.71
CA PHE A 205 9.35 -2.59 -13.38
C PHE A 205 10.42 -3.26 -12.54
N ILE A 206 10.62 -2.70 -11.35
CA ILE A 206 11.48 -3.30 -10.33
C ILE A 206 10.64 -3.47 -9.09
N GLU A 207 10.58 -4.70 -8.63
CA GLU A 207 9.91 -5.10 -7.42
C GLU A 207 10.94 -5.27 -6.32
N TYR A 208 10.67 -4.65 -5.18
CA TYR A 208 11.51 -4.67 -4.01
C TYR A 208 10.74 -5.24 -2.83
N PHE A 209 11.47 -5.86 -1.91
CA PHE A 209 10.93 -6.52 -0.73
C PHE A 209 11.80 -6.25 0.48
N ASP A 210 11.16 -6.08 1.63
CA ASP A 210 11.80 -6.08 2.94
C ASP A 210 10.83 -6.59 4.02
N SER A 211 11.31 -6.81 5.24
CA SER A 211 10.51 -7.23 6.38
C SER A 211 10.88 -6.45 7.64
N ASP A 212 9.87 -5.95 8.35
CA ASP A 212 10.02 -5.50 9.73
C ASP A 212 9.80 -6.68 10.68
N TYR A 213 10.87 -7.13 11.33
CA TYR A 213 10.85 -8.21 12.33
C TYR A 213 10.50 -7.73 13.74
N SER A 214 10.33 -6.42 13.96
CA SER A 214 10.00 -5.82 15.26
C SER A 214 8.88 -4.77 15.16
N PRO A 215 7.73 -5.11 14.56
CA PRO A 215 6.62 -4.17 14.39
C PRO A 215 6.07 -3.74 15.76
N PHE A 216 5.63 -2.49 15.85
CA PHE A 216 5.02 -2.02 17.09
C PHE A 216 3.68 -2.70 17.32
N LYS A 217 3.41 -3.07 18.57
CA LYS A 217 2.08 -3.55 18.98
C LYS A 217 1.04 -2.46 18.72
N GLY A 218 -0.07 -2.83 18.09
CA GLY A 218 -1.10 -1.89 17.68
C GLY A 218 -0.88 -1.44 16.25
N VAL A 219 -1.08 -0.15 15.97
CA VAL A 219 -0.91 0.39 14.61
C VAL A 219 0.52 0.91 14.45
N SER A 220 1.22 0.39 13.46
CA SER A 220 2.46 0.96 12.92
C SER A 220 2.16 1.65 11.60
N TYR A 221 2.82 2.76 11.31
CA TYR A 221 2.72 3.45 10.03
C TYR A 221 4.03 3.29 9.29
N TYR A 222 3.97 2.97 8.00
CA TYR A 222 5.14 2.82 7.15
C TYR A 222 5.09 3.82 5.99
N ARG A 223 6.25 4.24 5.53
CA ARG A 223 6.41 4.96 4.26
C ARG A 223 7.77 4.67 3.66
N LEU A 224 7.89 4.90 2.36
CA LEU A 224 9.18 4.96 1.67
C LEU A 224 9.62 6.40 1.52
N LYS A 225 10.92 6.60 1.63
CA LYS A 225 11.62 7.80 1.21
C LYS A 225 12.57 7.42 0.08
N GLN A 226 12.27 7.85 -1.13
CA GLN A 226 13.18 7.71 -2.27
C GLN A 226 14.19 8.85 -2.21
N THR A 227 15.49 8.55 -2.32
CA THR A 227 16.57 9.53 -2.34
C THR A 227 17.35 9.41 -3.65
N ASP A 228 17.46 10.52 -4.37
CA ASP A 228 18.20 10.61 -5.63
C ASP A 228 19.70 10.85 -5.35
N PHE A 229 20.58 10.59 -6.33
CA PHE A 229 22.04 10.77 -6.17
C PHE A 229 22.50 12.20 -5.84
N ASP A 230 21.64 13.19 -6.10
CA ASP A 230 21.88 14.60 -5.75
C ASP A 230 21.39 14.96 -4.33
N GLY A 231 20.83 13.99 -3.60
CA GLY A 231 20.31 14.14 -2.24
C GLY A 231 18.86 14.63 -2.16
N ASN A 232 18.21 14.91 -3.29
CA ASN A 232 16.77 15.21 -3.30
C ASN A 232 15.98 13.97 -2.90
N TYR A 233 14.81 14.17 -2.29
CA TYR A 233 13.99 13.04 -1.87
C TYR A 233 12.49 13.30 -1.99
N SER A 234 11.74 12.21 -2.12
CA SER A 234 10.28 12.19 -2.11
C SER A 234 9.75 11.06 -1.24
N TYR A 235 8.58 11.24 -0.65
CA TYR A 235 7.92 10.20 0.15
C TYR A 235 6.80 9.51 -0.61
N SER A 236 6.56 8.25 -0.31
CA SER A 236 5.32 7.56 -0.66
C SER A 236 4.16 8.02 0.22
N ASP A 237 2.96 7.55 -0.10
CA ASP A 237 1.85 7.54 0.85
C ASP A 237 2.19 6.71 2.10
N ILE A 238 1.48 7.01 3.19
CA ILE A 238 1.62 6.32 4.47
C ILE A 238 0.71 5.10 4.51
N VAL A 239 1.27 3.94 4.82
CA VAL A 239 0.55 2.68 4.95
C VAL A 239 0.41 2.31 6.43
N PRO A 240 -0.81 2.32 7.00
CA PRO A 240 -1.05 1.86 8.37
C PRO A 240 -1.20 0.33 8.41
N VAL A 241 -0.53 -0.30 9.38
CA VAL A 241 -0.59 -1.74 9.61
C VAL A 241 -0.89 -2.01 11.07
N LYS A 242 -1.97 -2.74 11.34
CA LYS A 242 -2.30 -3.18 12.70
C LYS A 242 -1.65 -4.52 12.99
N TYR A 243 -0.58 -4.50 13.78
CA TYR A 243 0.08 -5.69 14.27
C TYR A 243 -0.43 -6.06 15.67
N VAL A 244 -0.93 -7.29 15.80
CA VAL A 244 -1.29 -7.91 17.07
C VAL A 244 -0.40 -9.13 17.23
N LYS A 245 0.57 -9.05 18.15
CA LYS A 245 1.42 -10.19 18.48
C LYS A 245 0.54 -11.29 19.07
N ASN A 246 0.29 -12.34 18.29
CA ASN A 246 -0.30 -13.57 18.78
C ASN A 246 0.79 -14.30 19.54
N TYR A 247 0.93 -14.02 20.84
CA TYR A 247 1.73 -14.89 21.68
C TYR A 247 1.14 -16.29 21.55
N LYS A 248 1.94 -17.26 21.11
CA LYS A 248 1.68 -18.65 21.49
C LYS A 248 1.63 -18.65 23.03
N ASP A 249 0.81 -19.50 23.64
CA ASP A 249 0.73 -19.61 25.10
C ASP A 249 2.13 -19.97 25.63
N GLY A 250 2.89 -18.95 26.04
CA GLY A 250 4.21 -19.11 26.61
C GLY A 250 4.15 -19.97 27.87
N SER A 251 5.26 -20.58 28.25
CA SER A 251 5.30 -21.41 29.45
C SER A 251 6.56 -21.18 30.26
N ILE A 252 6.45 -21.45 31.56
CA ILE A 252 7.59 -21.46 32.46
C ILE A 252 7.86 -22.86 32.97
N SER A 253 9.13 -23.22 33.08
CA SER A 253 9.58 -24.50 33.64
C SER A 253 10.57 -24.26 34.77
N LEU A 254 10.43 -25.01 35.87
CA LEU A 254 11.27 -24.88 37.06
C LEU A 254 12.18 -26.12 37.21
N PHE A 255 13.47 -25.91 37.40
CA PHE A 255 14.40 -27.01 37.62
C PHE A 255 15.58 -26.67 38.56
N PRO A 256 15.97 -27.58 39.47
CA PRO A 256 15.29 -28.85 39.74
C PRO A 256 13.95 -28.63 40.47
N ASN A 257 13.00 -29.54 40.25
CA ASN A 257 11.76 -29.60 41.01
C ASN A 257 11.41 -31.10 41.20
N PRO A 258 11.58 -31.68 42.40
CA PRO A 258 11.79 -30.99 43.69
C PRO A 258 13.20 -30.44 43.90
N VAL A 259 13.33 -29.41 44.72
CA VAL A 259 14.60 -28.75 45.11
C VAL A 259 14.87 -28.90 46.61
N ARG A 260 16.14 -28.94 47.05
CA ARG A 260 16.48 -28.94 48.48
C ARG A 260 16.80 -27.54 48.99
N ARG A 261 16.62 -27.31 50.29
CA ARG A 261 17.19 -26.12 50.95
C ARG A 261 18.71 -26.02 50.72
N GLY A 262 19.19 -24.81 50.44
CA GLY A 262 20.57 -24.52 50.09
C GLY A 262 20.90 -24.67 48.60
N GLU A 263 19.96 -25.13 47.77
CA GLU A 263 20.09 -25.18 46.31
C GLU A 263 19.40 -23.97 45.64
N GLU A 264 19.57 -23.85 44.32
CA GLU A 264 18.94 -22.82 43.51
C GLU A 264 17.95 -23.46 42.51
N VAL A 265 16.84 -22.78 42.26
CA VAL A 265 15.87 -23.17 41.22
C VAL A 265 16.05 -22.27 40.01
N LYS A 266 16.28 -22.87 38.85
CA LYS A 266 16.33 -22.19 37.56
C LYS A 266 14.94 -22.14 36.94
N ILE A 267 14.62 -21.01 36.30
CA ILE A 267 13.38 -20.80 35.55
C ILE A 267 13.73 -20.72 34.06
N SER A 268 13.18 -21.61 33.22
CA SER A 268 13.18 -21.43 31.76
C SER A 268 11.90 -20.72 31.34
N PHE A 269 12.05 -19.81 30.38
CA PHE A 269 10.97 -19.07 29.74
C PHE A 269 10.91 -19.51 28.28
N ASP A 270 9.84 -20.19 27.91
CA ASP A 270 9.63 -20.71 26.56
C ASP A 270 8.53 -19.89 25.88
N ASP A 271 8.83 -19.31 24.71
CA ASP A 271 7.93 -18.43 23.94
C ASP A 271 7.43 -17.18 24.72
N ILE A 272 8.27 -16.66 25.62
CA ILE A 272 8.04 -15.45 26.43
C ILE A 272 9.13 -14.43 26.08
N PHE A 273 8.75 -13.27 25.54
CA PHE A 273 9.67 -12.29 24.93
C PHE A 273 9.52 -10.88 25.52
N GLU A 274 8.93 -10.76 26.71
CA GLU A 274 8.68 -9.46 27.34
C GLU A 274 9.96 -8.83 27.90
N GLU A 275 10.07 -7.51 27.73
CA GLU A 275 11.21 -6.72 28.24
C GLU A 275 11.32 -6.74 29.76
N LYS A 276 10.20 -6.93 30.46
CA LYS A 276 10.13 -6.90 31.93
C LYS A 276 9.19 -7.96 32.46
N ILE A 277 9.70 -8.85 33.31
CA ILE A 277 8.90 -9.86 34.00
C ILE A 277 9.16 -9.80 35.50
N LEU A 278 8.09 -9.72 36.28
CA LEU A 278 8.15 -9.87 37.73
C LEU A 278 8.03 -11.36 38.09
N VAL A 279 9.05 -11.91 38.73
CA VAL A 279 9.04 -13.27 39.29
C VAL A 279 8.84 -13.19 40.79
N VAL A 280 7.88 -13.95 41.31
CA VAL A 280 7.54 -14.00 42.73
C VAL A 280 7.41 -15.45 43.20
N LEU A 281 7.96 -15.76 44.39
CA LEU A 281 7.78 -17.05 45.07
C LEU A 281 6.91 -16.86 46.32
N ARG A 282 5.83 -17.64 46.42
CA ARG A 282 4.89 -17.58 47.55
C ARG A 282 4.55 -18.94 48.12
N ASP A 283 4.21 -19.00 49.41
CA ASP A 283 3.59 -20.18 50.00
C ASP A 283 2.07 -20.25 49.74
N ALA A 284 1.42 -21.29 50.24
CA ALA A 284 -0.03 -21.49 50.11
C ALA A 284 -0.89 -20.44 50.85
N LYS A 285 -0.30 -19.65 51.76
CA LYS A 285 -0.96 -18.54 52.47
C LYS A 285 -0.73 -17.20 51.76
N GLY A 286 0.03 -17.18 50.66
CA GLY A 286 0.40 -15.99 49.93
C GLY A 286 1.58 -15.23 50.52
N GLN A 287 2.26 -15.77 51.53
CA GLN A 287 3.48 -15.17 52.08
C GLN A 287 4.59 -15.21 51.02
N GLU A 288 5.20 -14.05 50.77
CA GLU A 288 6.26 -13.87 49.77
C GLU A 288 7.64 -14.18 50.36
N PHE A 289 8.42 -14.96 49.60
CA PHE A 289 9.80 -15.36 49.97
C PHE A 289 10.84 -14.87 48.96
N PHE A 290 10.44 -14.55 47.73
CA PHE A 290 11.30 -14.01 46.70
C PHE A 290 10.50 -13.12 45.75
N SER A 291 11.09 -12.01 45.30
CA SER A 291 10.49 -11.09 44.33
C SER A 291 11.59 -10.36 43.55
N LYS A 292 11.57 -10.47 42.22
CA LYS A 292 12.58 -9.85 41.36
C LYS A 292 12.02 -9.52 39.97
N VAL A 293 12.37 -8.35 39.45
CA VAL A 293 12.13 -7.98 38.05
C VAL A 293 13.30 -8.43 37.19
N ILE A 294 13.02 -9.18 36.13
CA ILE A 294 13.97 -9.61 35.10
C ILE A 294 13.80 -8.69 33.89
N LEU A 295 14.92 -8.28 33.28
CA LEU A 295 14.95 -7.42 32.09
C LEU A 295 15.47 -8.22 30.88
N ASN A 296 14.90 -7.97 29.69
CA ASN A 296 15.33 -8.46 28.37
C ASN A 296 15.51 -9.98 28.25
N ILE A 297 14.43 -10.71 27.98
CA ILE A 297 14.43 -12.17 27.76
C ILE A 297 14.63 -12.45 26.26
N GLU A 298 15.86 -12.31 25.76
CA GLU A 298 16.16 -12.59 24.34
C GLU A 298 16.53 -14.06 24.07
N ASP A 299 16.89 -14.85 25.10
CA ASP A 299 17.35 -16.25 24.94
C ASP A 299 16.87 -17.21 26.06
N GLY A 300 15.63 -17.05 26.56
CA GLY A 300 15.07 -17.97 27.58
C GLY A 300 15.84 -17.98 28.91
N VAL A 301 16.28 -16.80 29.35
CA VAL A 301 17.27 -16.63 30.43
C VAL A 301 16.90 -17.38 31.72
N LEU A 302 17.83 -18.24 32.16
CA LEU A 302 17.73 -19.02 33.39
C LEU A 302 17.94 -18.15 34.64
N THR A 303 16.84 -17.70 35.25
CA THR A 303 16.90 -17.01 36.55
C THR A 303 16.98 -18.01 37.70
N ALA A 304 17.97 -17.84 38.59
CA ALA A 304 18.09 -18.61 39.81
C ALA A 304 17.30 -17.97 40.96
N ILE A 305 16.37 -18.72 41.55
CA ILE A 305 15.76 -18.41 42.85
C ILE A 305 16.57 -19.16 43.93
N PRO A 306 17.23 -18.47 44.87
CA PRO A 306 17.89 -19.12 45.98
C PRO A 306 16.86 -19.71 46.95
N ILE A 307 16.98 -20.99 47.28
CA ILE A 307 16.12 -21.66 48.26
C ILE A 307 16.85 -21.68 49.60
N ASP A 308 16.78 -20.58 50.33
CA ASP A 308 17.45 -20.46 51.62
C ASP A 308 16.75 -21.25 52.75
N TYR A 309 17.34 -21.23 53.93
CA TYR A 309 16.82 -21.94 55.10
C TYR A 309 15.56 -21.31 55.73
N SER A 310 15.12 -20.14 55.24
CA SER A 310 13.84 -19.54 55.65
C SER A 310 12.64 -20.24 55.01
N LEU A 311 12.86 -21.00 53.93
CA LEU A 311 11.84 -21.83 53.30
C LEU A 311 11.75 -23.20 53.97
N ASN A 312 10.63 -23.48 54.60
CA ASN A 312 10.33 -24.81 55.13
C ASN A 312 10.06 -25.81 54.00
N SER A 313 10.20 -27.11 54.28
CA SER A 313 9.78 -28.15 53.34
C SER A 313 8.28 -28.01 53.06
N GLY A 314 7.90 -27.95 51.78
CA GLY A 314 6.52 -27.64 51.42
C GLY A 314 6.33 -27.34 49.95
N VAL A 315 5.09 -26.97 49.62
CA VAL A 315 4.68 -26.57 48.28
C VAL A 315 4.64 -25.06 48.20
N TYR A 316 5.32 -24.52 47.19
CA TYR A 316 5.35 -23.10 46.87
C TYR A 316 4.83 -22.87 45.45
N LEU A 317 4.42 -21.65 45.17
CA LEU A 317 4.01 -21.20 43.85
C LEU A 317 5.02 -20.15 43.35
N VAL A 318 5.61 -20.42 42.18
CA VAL A 318 6.37 -19.43 41.42
C VAL A 318 5.44 -18.81 40.39
N THR A 319 5.29 -17.49 40.43
CA THR A 319 4.52 -16.75 39.43
C THR A 319 5.44 -15.83 38.64
N ALA A 320 5.32 -15.84 37.33
CA ALA A 320 5.98 -14.90 36.43
C ALA A 320 4.92 -14.04 35.73
N SER A 321 4.93 -12.73 35.95
CA SER A 321 3.92 -11.83 35.40
C SER A 321 4.54 -10.72 34.56
N SER A 322 4.01 -10.54 33.35
CA SER A 322 4.21 -9.36 32.49
C SER A 322 2.96 -8.47 32.52
N GLU A 323 2.95 -7.35 31.79
CA GLU A 323 1.80 -6.43 31.77
C GLU A 323 0.50 -7.08 31.29
N ASN A 324 0.57 -8.16 30.49
CA ASN A 324 -0.61 -8.77 29.87
C ASN A 324 -0.75 -10.28 30.15
N GLN A 325 0.24 -10.94 30.75
CA GLN A 325 0.22 -12.39 30.96
C GLN A 325 0.76 -12.78 32.33
N MET A 326 0.25 -13.88 32.87
CA MET A 326 0.69 -14.46 34.14
C MET A 326 0.87 -15.96 33.97
N TYR A 327 2.08 -16.43 34.26
CA TYR A 327 2.44 -17.83 34.28
C TYR A 327 2.67 -18.29 35.72
N SER A 328 2.37 -19.55 36.00
CA SER A 328 2.48 -20.09 37.35
C SER A 328 2.98 -21.53 37.32
N GLN A 329 3.93 -21.85 38.20
CA GLN A 329 4.38 -23.21 38.40
C GLN A 329 4.55 -23.57 39.86
N LYS A 330 4.22 -24.82 40.17
CA LYS A 330 4.36 -25.38 41.52
C LYS A 330 5.81 -25.81 41.76
N LEU A 331 6.40 -25.34 42.86
CA LEU A 331 7.72 -25.77 43.32
C LEU A 331 7.58 -26.62 44.58
N LEU A 332 8.22 -27.80 44.60
CA LEU A 332 8.31 -28.64 45.79
C LEU A 332 9.69 -28.47 46.45
N VAL A 333 9.71 -27.92 47.66
CA VAL A 333 10.92 -27.78 48.49
C VAL A 333 10.99 -28.95 49.47
N LYS A 334 12.13 -29.66 49.48
CA LYS A 334 12.45 -30.75 50.40
C LYS A 334 13.38 -30.30 51.51
#